data_AF-A0A2D9CJ46-F1
#
_entry.id   AF-A0A2D9CJ46-F1
#
_cell.length_a   1.000
_cell.length_b   1.000
_cell.length_c   1.000
_cell.angle_alpha   90.00
_cell.angle_beta   90.00
_cell.angle_gamma   90.00
#
_symmetry.space_group_name_H-M   'P 1'
#
loop_
_entity.id
_entity.type
_entity.pdbx_description
1 polymer ?
#
loop_
_entity_poly.entity_id
_entity_poly.type
_entity_poly.pdbx_seq_one_letter_code
_entity_poly.pdbx_strand_id
1 'polypeptide(L)' 'MDQKVLKVDDLNPDGLRITVNWENMDVSSSVFVPCVNTEKCKEQLKKLAERKNWELDMQVRIEDGKLGLRTWRTV' A
#
# COMPACT_ATOMS: atom_id res chain seq x y z
N MET A 1 20.99 8.12 15.68
CA MET A 1 19.68 7.90 16.33
C MET A 1 18.64 8.34 15.32
N ASP A 2 18.52 7.51 14.30
CA ASP A 2 17.84 7.81 13.05
C ASP A 2 16.37 7.59 13.33
N GLN A 3 15.73 8.69 13.73
CA GLN A 3 14.31 8.78 13.98
C GLN A 3 13.62 8.19 12.75
N LYS A 4 13.16 6.92 12.84
CA LYS A 4 12.41 6.22 11.80
C LYS A 4 11.10 6.96 11.63
N VAL A 5 11.17 8.08 10.91
CA VAL A 5 10.03 8.89 10.49
C VAL A 5 9.00 7.89 9.99
N LEU A 6 7.82 7.90 10.61
CA LEU A 6 6.63 7.30 10.00
C LEU A 6 6.48 8.03 8.68
N LYS A 7 6.96 7.42 7.59
CA LYS A 7 6.73 7.99 6.28
C LYS A 7 5.22 7.95 6.13
N VAL A 8 4.64 9.01 5.60
CA VAL A 8 3.19 9.12 5.32
C VAL A 8 2.64 7.94 4.51
N ASP A 9 3.56 7.22 3.90
CA ASP A 9 3.46 6.04 3.08
C ASP A 9 3.36 4.69 3.82
N ASP A 10 3.50 4.69 5.14
CA ASP A 10 3.39 3.49 5.97
C ASP A 10 1.94 3.07 6.11
N LEU A 11 1.59 1.95 5.49
CA LEU A 11 0.31 1.30 5.65
C LEU A 11 0.29 0.57 7.00
N ASN A 12 -0.79 0.71 7.76
CA ASN A 12 -0.98 -0.05 8.98
C ASN A 12 -2.40 -0.61 9.06
N PRO A 13 -2.75 -1.55 8.16
CA PRO A 13 -4.11 -2.08 8.11
C PRO A 13 -4.42 -3.04 9.26
N ASP A 14 -3.39 -3.70 9.82
CA ASP A 14 -3.55 -4.82 10.75
C ASP A 14 -2.87 -4.62 12.11
N GLY A 15 -2.29 -3.44 12.36
CA GLY A 15 -1.32 -3.24 13.46
C GLY A 15 0.12 -3.50 13.03
N LEU A 16 0.32 -4.12 11.85
CA LEU A 16 1.63 -4.28 11.22
C LEU A 16 1.95 -3.07 10.33
N ARG A 17 3.09 -2.43 10.60
CA ARG A 17 3.62 -1.35 9.77
C ARG A 17 4.22 -1.93 8.48
N ILE A 18 3.55 -1.68 7.36
CA ILE A 18 4.01 -2.05 6.03
C ILE A 18 4.58 -0.82 5.34
N THR A 19 5.90 -0.77 5.25
CA THR A 19 6.62 0.28 4.56
C THR A 19 6.82 -0.12 3.10
N VAL A 20 6.06 0.49 2.19
CA VAL A 20 6.29 0.36 0.75
C VAL A 20 7.11 1.55 0.28
N ASN A 21 8.11 1.31 -0.56
CA ASN A 21 8.95 2.39 -1.09
C ASN A 21 8.32 2.98 -2.36
N TRP A 22 7.25 3.75 -2.18
CA TRP A 22 6.49 4.38 -3.26
C TRP A 22 7.33 5.32 -4.14
N GLU A 23 8.38 5.92 -3.59
CA GLU A 23 9.28 6.84 -4.31
C GLU A 23 10.06 6.16 -5.43
N ASN A 24 10.30 4.84 -5.31
CA ASN A 24 10.91 4.00 -6.36
C ASN A 24 9.86 3.25 -7.19
N MET A 25 8.58 3.48 -6.94
CA MET A 25 7.49 2.78 -7.62
C MET A 25 7.13 3.52 -8.90
N ASP A 26 7.65 3.01 -10.02
CA ASP A 26 7.38 3.54 -11.36
C ASP A 26 5.91 3.39 -11.75
N VAL A 27 5.41 4.28 -12.61
CA VAL A 27 4.10 4.14 -13.26
C VAL A 27 4.10 2.82 -14.06
N SER A 28 3.04 2.01 -13.90
CA SER A 28 2.91 0.59 -14.28
C SER A 28 3.43 -0.47 -13.30
N SER A 29 4.08 -0.06 -12.20
CA SER A 29 4.51 -1.02 -11.17
C SER A 29 3.32 -1.53 -10.36
N SER A 30 3.40 -2.81 -9.98
CA SER A 30 2.44 -3.45 -9.07
C SER A 30 3.13 -3.84 -7.77
N VAL A 31 2.49 -3.60 -6.64
CA VAL A 31 2.94 -4.10 -5.34
C VAL A 31 1.85 -4.97 -4.73
N PHE A 32 2.26 -6.06 -4.11
CA PHE A 32 1.38 -6.91 -3.32
C PHE A 32 1.59 -6.62 -1.84
N VAL A 33 0.51 -6.26 -1.15
CA VAL A 33 0.53 -5.93 0.27
C VAL A 33 -0.25 -7.03 1.01
N PRO A 34 0.41 -7.93 1.75
CA PRO A 34 -0.28 -8.95 2.55
C PRO A 34 -0.99 -8.26 3.73
N CYS A 35 -2.31 -8.32 3.73
CA CYS A 35 -3.18 -7.59 4.65
C CYS A 35 -4.39 -8.45 4.96
N VAL A 36 -4.62 -8.77 6.23
CA VAL A 36 -5.87 -9.44 6.64
C VAL A 36 -7.03 -8.45 6.56
N ASN A 37 -6.84 -7.24 7.10
CA ASN A 37 -7.80 -6.14 7.04
C ASN A 37 -7.72 -5.37 5.71
N THR A 38 -8.29 -5.96 4.66
CA THR A 38 -8.30 -5.35 3.32
C THR A 38 -9.07 -4.04 3.25
N GLU A 39 -10.17 -3.87 3.99
CA GLU A 39 -10.94 -2.62 4.02
C GLU A 39 -10.11 -1.43 4.53
N LYS A 40 -9.46 -1.59 5.69
CA LYS A 40 -8.55 -0.58 6.23
C LYS A 40 -7.39 -0.30 5.29
N CYS A 41 -6.83 -1.34 4.68
CA CYS A 41 -5.74 -1.19 3.70
C CYS A 41 -6.21 -0.34 2.52
N LYS A 42 -7.41 -0.59 2.02
CA LYS A 42 -8.05 0.12 0.90
C LYS A 42 -8.25 1.60 1.22
N GLU A 43 -8.75 1.92 2.42
CA GLU A 43 -8.92 3.29 2.89
C GLU A 43 -7.59 4.04 3.02
N GLN A 44 -6.57 3.40 3.59
CA GLN A 44 -5.25 4.03 3.72
C GLN A 44 -4.59 4.25 2.36
N LEU A 45 -4.68 3.27 1.46
CA LEU A 45 -4.20 3.39 0.08
C LEU A 45 -4.89 4.52 -0.67
N LYS A 46 -6.22 4.65 -0.56
CA LYS A 46 -6.95 5.79 -1.14
C LYS A 46 -6.44 7.12 -0.62
N LYS A 47 -6.29 7.27 0.70
CA LYS A 47 -5.76 8.52 1.29
C LYS A 47 -4.34 8.84 0.82
N LEU A 48 -3.51 7.82 0.62
CA LEU A 48 -2.15 7.95 0.10
C LEU A 48 -2.17 8.37 -1.38
N ALA A 49 -3.01 7.72 -2.19
CA ALA A 49 -3.24 8.05 -3.59
C ALA A 49 -3.73 9.50 -3.76
N GLU A 50 -4.75 9.91 -3.00
CA GLU A 50 -5.27 11.29 -3.02
C GLU A 50 -4.19 12.31 -2.63
N ARG A 51 -3.38 12.01 -1.60
CA ARG A 51 -2.32 12.92 -1.15
C ARG A 51 -1.19 13.06 -2.17
N LYS A 52 -0.81 11.97 -2.85
CA LYS A 52 0.22 11.99 -3.90
C LYS A 52 -0.32 12.35 -5.29
N ASN A 53 -1.64 12.50 -5.41
CA ASN A 53 -2.33 12.70 -6.69
C ASN A 53 -2.05 11.57 -7.69
N TRP A 54 -2.03 10.32 -7.19
CA TRP A 54 -1.78 9.12 -8.00
C TRP A 54 -3.08 8.36 -8.23
N GLU A 55 -3.15 7.67 -9.36
CA GLU A 55 -4.20 6.67 -9.59
C GLU A 55 -3.65 5.28 -9.26
N LEU A 56 -4.09 4.75 -8.13
CA LEU A 56 -3.77 3.39 -7.70
C LEU A 56 -4.99 2.49 -7.95
N ASP A 57 -4.87 1.51 -8.84
CA ASP A 57 -5.83 0.42 -8.89
C ASP A 57 -5.53 -0.57 -7.76
N MET A 58 -6.55 -1.17 -7.17
CA MET A 58 -6.41 -2.00 -5.99
C MET A 58 -7.39 -3.16 -6.00
N GLN A 59 -6.85 -4.36 -5.86
CA GLN A 59 -7.61 -5.59 -5.93
C GLN A 59 -7.19 -6.54 -4.82
N VAL A 60 -8.18 -6.97 -4.06
CA VAL A 60 -8.00 -7.97 -3.01
C VAL A 60 -7.78 -9.32 -3.69
N ARG A 61 -6.67 -9.99 -3.36
CA ARG A 61 -6.37 -11.34 -3.82
C ARG A 61 -5.65 -12.13 -2.73
N ILE A 62 -5.74 -13.44 -2.85
CA ILE A 62 -4.98 -14.37 -2.03
C ILE A 62 -3.85 -14.89 -2.92
N GLU A 63 -2.61 -14.46 -2.65
CA GLU A 63 -1.40 -14.98 -3.32
C GLU A 63 -0.66 -15.87 -2.32
N ASP A 64 -0.26 -17.08 -2.75
CA ASP A 64 0.54 -18.00 -1.92
C ASP A 64 -0.09 -18.33 -0.55
N GLY A 65 -1.43 -18.43 -0.50
CA GLY A 65 -2.17 -18.67 0.75
C GLY A 65 -2.22 -17.48 1.71
N LYS A 66 -1.71 -16.31 1.31
CA LYS A 66 -1.73 -15.08 2.09
C LYS A 66 -2.78 -14.14 1.52
N LEU A 67 -3.76 -13.78 2.35
CA LEU A 67 -4.75 -12.78 2.01
C LEU A 67 -4.09 -11.41 1.98
N GLY A 68 -4.32 -10.68 0.90
CA GLY A 68 -3.74 -9.37 0.73
C GLY A 68 -4.43 -8.55 -0.33
N LEU A 69 -3.79 -7.45 -0.66
CA LEU A 69 -4.29 -6.48 -1.61
C LEU A 69 -3.15 -6.13 -2.56
N ARG A 70 -3.37 -6.43 -3.83
CA ARG A 70 -2.46 -6.03 -4.90
C ARG A 70 -2.88 -4.66 -5.38
N THR A 71 -1.92 -3.76 -5.52
CA THR A 71 -2.17 -2.42 -6.04
C THR A 71 -1.23 -2.11 -7.19
N TRP A 72 -1.78 -1.49 -8.23
CA TRP A 72 -1.07 -1.07 -9.42
C TRP A 72 -1.10 0.44 -9.50
N ARG A 73 0.04 1.04 -9.82
CA ARG A 73 0.08 2.47 -10.12
C ARG A 73 -0.20 2.69 -11.60
N THR A 74 -1.31 3.34 -11.89
CA THR A 74 -1.75 3.65 -13.26
C THR A 74 -1.25 5.02 -13.71
N VAL A 75 -1.17 6.01 -12.79
CA VAL A 75 -0.74 7.40 -13.04
C VAL A 75 0.10 7.92 -11.87
#